data_AF-A0A135RQB9-F1
#
_entry.id   AF-A0A135RQB9-F1
#
_cell.length_a   1.000
_cell.length_b   1.000
_cell.length_c   1.000
_cell.angle_alpha   90.00
_cell.angle_beta   90.00
_cell.angle_gamma   90.00
#
_symmetry.space_group_name_H-M   'P 1'
#
loop_
_entity.id
_entity.type
_entity.pdbx_description
1 polymer ?
#
loop_
_entity_poly.entity_id
_entity_poly.type
_entity_poly.pdbx_seq_one_letter_code
_entity_poly.pdbx_strand_id
1 'polypeptide(L)'
;MKYAYALAALAAVVAAQVDPTIIPECARKCLQDATASATSCKDGDYVCTCQPANKSAIQAAATSCVVGACGADVALSPSRL
;
A
#
# COMPACT_ATOMS: atom_id res chain seq x y z
N MET A 1 -25.31 -18.77 -18.75
CA MET A 1 -24.27 -19.60 -18.09
C MET A 1 -22.82 -19.26 -18.50
N LYS A 2 -22.51 -18.86 -19.75
CA LYS A 2 -21.10 -18.63 -20.17
C LYS A 2 -20.38 -17.48 -19.43
N TYR A 3 -21.12 -16.47 -18.98
CA TYR A 3 -20.56 -15.30 -18.29
C TYR A 3 -20.31 -15.52 -16.79
N ALA A 4 -20.86 -16.60 -16.21
CA ALA A 4 -20.67 -16.92 -14.80
C ALA A 4 -19.19 -17.23 -14.49
N TYR A 5 -18.50 -17.90 -15.41
CA TYR A 5 -17.07 -18.18 -15.29
C TYR A 5 -16.21 -16.92 -15.41
N ALA A 6 -16.62 -15.97 -16.27
CA ALA A 6 -15.92 -14.68 -16.41
C ALA A 6 -16.06 -13.81 -15.15
N LEU A 7 -17.25 -13.78 -14.54
CA LEU A 7 -17.48 -13.07 -13.28
C LEU A 7 -16.74 -13.73 -12.10
N ALA A 8 -16.69 -15.06 -12.05
CA ALA A 8 -15.92 -15.79 -11.03
C ALA A 8 -14.42 -15.50 -11.13
N ALA A 9 -13.86 -15.41 -12.35
CA ALA A 9 -12.46 -15.06 -12.56
C ALA A 9 -12.15 -13.61 -12.12
N LEU A 10 -13.03 -12.64 -12.40
CA LEU A 10 -12.86 -11.25 -11.97
C LEU A 10 -12.93 -11.09 -10.43
N ALA A 11 -13.81 -11.85 -9.77
CA ALA A 11 -13.94 -11.83 -8.31
C ALA A 11 -12.68 -12.35 -7.60
N ALA A 12 -12.01 -13.36 -8.16
CA ALA A 12 -10.75 -13.89 -7.62
C ALA A 12 -9.61 -12.86 -7.66
N VAL A 13 -9.55 -12.03 -8.71
CA VAL A 13 -8.52 -10.97 -8.84
C VAL A 13 -8.70 -9.87 -7.79
N VAL A 14 -9.94 -9.53 -7.42
CA VAL A 14 -10.22 -8.50 -6.40
C VAL A 14 -9.81 -8.93 -4.99
N ALA A 15 -10.02 -10.20 -4.65
CA ALA A 15 -9.64 -10.73 -3.32
C ALA A 15 -8.12 -10.76 -3.09
N ALA A 16 -7.31 -10.78 -4.15
CA ALA A 16 -5.85 -10.79 -4.07
C ALA A 16 -5.21 -9.39 -3.96
N GLN A 17 -5.99 -8.31 -4.11
CA GLN A 17 -5.44 -6.93 -4.22
C GLN A 17 -4.92 -6.38 -2.90
N VAL A 18 -5.41 -6.91 -1.78
CA VAL A 18 -5.09 -6.40 -0.45
C VAL A 18 -4.73 -7.60 0.41
N ASP A 19 -3.49 -8.06 0.28
CA ASP A 19 -2.92 -8.93 1.29
C ASP A 19 -2.54 -8.04 2.49
N PRO A 20 -3.27 -8.14 3.63
CA PRO A 20 -3.03 -7.30 4.79
C PRO A 20 -1.67 -7.57 5.46
N THR A 21 -0.96 -8.63 5.06
CA THR A 21 0.37 -8.99 5.55
C THR A 21 1.51 -8.30 4.78
N ILE A 22 1.21 -7.65 3.64
CA ILE A 22 2.24 -6.96 2.85
C ILE A 22 2.80 -5.74 3.58
N ILE A 23 1.95 -5.04 4.35
CA ILE A 23 2.39 -3.90 5.16
C ILE A 23 2.62 -4.37 6.60
N PRO A 24 3.86 -4.33 7.11
CA PRO A 24 4.12 -4.70 8.50
C PRO A 24 3.44 -3.71 9.45
N GLU A 25 3.02 -4.19 10.63
CA GLU A 25 2.28 -3.37 11.59
C GLU A 25 3.06 -2.14 12.05
N CYS A 26 4.39 -2.25 12.17
CA CYS A 26 5.29 -1.15 12.51
C CYS A 26 5.26 -0.01 11.48
N ALA A 27 4.91 -0.28 10.21
CA ALA A 27 4.90 0.73 9.14
C ALA A 27 3.54 1.40 8.94
N ARG A 28 2.44 0.79 9.42
CA ARG A 28 1.08 1.26 9.15
C ARG A 28 0.86 2.71 9.57
N LYS A 29 1.27 3.07 10.78
CA LYS A 29 1.11 4.44 11.28
C LYS A 29 1.96 5.43 10.50
N CYS A 30 3.20 5.07 10.13
CA CYS A 30 4.04 5.91 9.28
C CYS A 30 3.39 6.20 7.92
N LEU A 31 2.76 5.20 7.29
CA LEU A 31 2.07 5.38 6.01
C LEU A 31 0.81 6.24 6.13
N GLN A 32 0.03 6.06 7.20
CA GLN A 32 -1.14 6.90 7.48
C GLN A 32 -0.73 8.36 7.68
N ASP A 33 0.25 8.60 8.55
CA ASP A 33 0.75 9.94 8.84
C ASP A 33 1.36 10.59 7.58
N ALA A 34 2.13 9.83 6.78
CA ALA A 34 2.70 10.30 5.51
C ALA A 34 1.64 10.62 4.45
N THR A 35 0.58 9.80 4.36
CA THR A 35 -0.55 10.05 3.45
C THR A 35 -1.25 11.35 3.82
N ALA A 36 -1.51 11.56 5.11
CA ALA A 36 -2.14 12.77 5.61
C ALA A 36 -1.25 14.02 5.47
N SER A 37 0.08 13.89 5.59
CA SER A 37 1.00 15.04 5.52
C SER A 37 1.42 15.40 4.10
N ALA A 38 1.51 14.43 3.19
CA ALA A 38 2.11 14.60 1.86
C ALA A 38 1.08 14.65 0.73
N THR A 39 -0.19 14.34 1.01
CA THR A 39 -1.25 14.26 -0.01
C THR A 39 -2.59 14.77 0.54
N SER A 40 -3.58 14.90 -0.34
CA SER A 40 -4.98 15.11 0.01
C SER A 40 -5.82 13.82 -0.05
N CYS A 41 -5.16 12.66 -0.20
CA CYS A 41 -5.84 11.38 -0.27
C CYS A 41 -6.52 11.04 1.05
N LYS A 42 -7.68 10.40 0.97
CA LYS A 42 -8.38 9.88 2.15
C LYS A 42 -7.78 8.55 2.57
N ASP A 43 -7.93 8.21 3.85
CA ASP A 43 -7.58 6.88 4.34
C ASP A 43 -8.31 5.79 3.55
N GLY A 44 -7.55 4.83 3.03
CA GLY A 44 -8.08 3.73 2.21
C GLY A 44 -8.38 4.10 0.75
N ASP A 45 -8.13 5.35 0.31
CA ASP A 45 -8.22 5.72 -1.10
C ASP A 45 -6.97 5.29 -1.86
N TYR A 46 -6.91 3.99 -2.18
CA TYR A 46 -5.80 3.41 -2.92
C TYR A 46 -5.70 3.93 -4.36
N VAL A 47 -6.80 4.41 -4.94
CA VAL A 47 -6.76 5.02 -6.28
C VAL A 47 -5.98 6.32 -6.23
N CYS A 48 -6.22 7.16 -5.22
CA CYS A 48 -5.47 8.39 -5.00
C CYS A 48 -4.02 8.11 -4.55
N THR A 49 -3.84 7.23 -3.55
CA THR A 49 -2.54 6.92 -2.95
C THR A 49 -1.57 6.32 -3.97
N CYS A 50 -2.07 5.50 -4.90
CA CYS A 50 -1.26 4.86 -5.94
C CYS A 50 -1.00 5.75 -7.17
N GLN A 51 -1.53 6.98 -7.23
CA GLN A 51 -1.13 7.92 -8.27
C GLN A 51 0.38 8.17 -8.18
N PRO A 52 1.12 8.23 -9.30
CA PRO A 52 2.58 8.29 -9.28
C PRO A 52 3.15 9.40 -8.40
N ALA A 53 2.55 10.59 -8.44
CA ALA A 53 2.96 11.74 -7.64
C ALA A 53 2.71 11.51 -6.14
N ASN A 54 1.51 11.06 -5.77
CA ASN A 54 1.13 10.81 -4.37
C ASN A 54 1.94 9.65 -3.79
N LYS A 55 2.10 8.57 -4.53
CA LYS A 55 2.94 7.44 -4.12
C LYS A 55 4.37 7.88 -3.82
N SER A 56 4.97 8.67 -4.71
CA SER A 56 6.34 9.18 -4.52
C SER A 56 6.44 10.09 -3.30
N ALA A 57 5.46 10.98 -3.10
CA ALA A 57 5.40 11.88 -1.95
C ALA A 57 5.24 11.11 -0.63
N ILE A 58 4.34 10.12 -0.60
CA ILE A 58 4.12 9.25 0.57
C ILE A 58 5.38 8.45 0.87
N GLN A 59 6.01 7.85 -0.13
CA GLN A 59 7.24 7.09 0.06
C GLN A 59 8.34 7.97 0.66
N ALA A 60 8.56 9.16 0.09
CA ALA A 60 9.55 10.10 0.61
C ALA A 60 9.27 10.52 2.06
N ALA A 61 8.01 10.80 2.40
CA ALA A 61 7.61 11.19 3.75
C ALA A 61 7.65 10.03 4.77
N ALA A 62 7.33 8.80 4.33
CA ALA A 62 7.26 7.64 5.21
C ALA A 62 8.62 6.98 5.48
N THR A 63 9.58 7.08 4.55
CA THR A 63 10.81 6.25 4.58
C THR A 63 11.57 6.35 5.90
N SER A 64 11.82 7.56 6.41
CA SER A 64 12.56 7.74 7.67
C SER A 64 11.81 7.16 8.87
N CYS A 65 10.49 7.35 8.93
CA CYS A 65 9.63 6.78 9.96
C CYS A 65 9.64 5.25 9.91
N VAL A 66 9.47 4.66 8.72
CA VAL A 66 9.42 3.20 8.53
C VAL A 66 10.77 2.57 8.88
N VAL A 67 11.89 3.15 8.46
CA VAL A 67 13.23 2.66 8.85
C VAL A 67 13.44 2.72 10.36
N GLY A 68 12.99 3.79 11.02
CA GLY A 68 13.09 3.92 12.48
C GLY A 68 12.18 2.95 13.24
N ALA A 69 10.97 2.69 12.75
CA ALA A 69 9.98 1.85 13.42
C ALA A 69 10.14 0.35 13.14
N CYS A 70 10.58 -0.01 11.94
CA CYS A 70 10.65 -1.40 11.46
C CYS A 70 12.07 -1.93 11.32
N GLY A 71 13.09 -1.07 11.35
CA GLY A 71 14.46 -1.43 10.98
C GLY A 71 14.68 -1.43 9.46
N ALA A 72 15.92 -1.19 9.05
CA ALA A 72 16.30 -1.05 7.65
C ALA A 72 16.06 -2.33 6.83
N ASP A 73 16.30 -3.50 7.43
CA ASP A 73 16.10 -4.78 6.74
C ASP A 73 14.64 -4.98 6.34
N VAL A 74 13.70 -4.68 7.25
CA VAL A 74 12.26 -4.79 6.95
C VAL A 74 11.80 -3.69 5.99
N ALA A 75 12.31 -2.46 6.18
CA ALA A 75 11.91 -1.30 5.40
C ALA A 75 12.38 -1.33 3.94
N LEU A 76 13.55 -1.91 3.67
CA LEU A 76 14.23 -1.85 2.37
C LEU A 76 14.32 -3.20 1.67
N SER A 77 13.77 -4.27 2.25
CA SER A 77 13.77 -5.62 1.68
C SER A 77 13.25 -5.62 0.24
N PRO A 78 14.09 -5.91 -0.77
CA PRO A 78 13.70 -5.86 -2.18
C PRO A 78 12.92 -7.10 -2.65
N SER A 79 12.76 -8.13 -1.81
CA SER A 79 12.37 -9.48 -2.22
C SER A 79 10.86 -9.74 -2.34
N ARG A 80 10.03 -8.71 -2.55
CA ARG A 80 8.56 -8.88 -2.64
C ARG A 80 7.93 -8.14 -3.83
N LEU A 81 8.71 -7.89 -4.87
CA LEU A 81 8.23 -7.60 -6.23
C LEU A 81 8.83 -8.61 -7.21
#